data_AF-C4V8E9-F1
#
_entry.id   AF-C4V8E9-F1
#
_cell.length_a   1.000
_cell.length_b   1.000
_cell.length_c   1.000
_cell.angle_alpha   90.00
_cell.angle_beta   90.00
_cell.angle_gamma   90.00
#
_symmetry.space_group_name_H-M   'P 1'
#
loop_
_entity.id
_entity.type
_entity.pdbx_description
1 polymer ?
#
loop_
_entity_poly.entity_id
_entity_poly.type
_entity_poly.pdbx_seq_one_letter_code
_entity_poly.pdbx_strand_id
1 'polypeptide(L)'
;MQNTRKKILKKIKGTKKPIFDEEIIPEDPFDIFYKNSPLSLEDVTLSELDSSFIDEADTTKIISKPSQKDGESYNHITSPLNKPTQKISEDDFLSVLSKPKSVNSHKSFITPKIINQLILYTSDDIVQEAVPMYKFPYMPDLRFEKSNIFKSIYTLFISSLLNIFKSKKDFIMKYKSDILIYKNKELKVSKGLIKLLNSNDIKYEENDFLILKNIDIDLMIDLILNEPLSSTYVIPFIISRHKFINGMYYEVNLKKDKVAVKKNNQVLYKYILDGPFLNQDFIHFLSYDNDTN
;
A
#
# COMPACT_ATOMS: atom_id res chain seq x y z
N MET A 1 -63.37 -21.57 33.88
CA MET A 1 -62.60 -20.32 33.66
C MET A 1 -61.17 -20.71 33.31
N GLN A 2 -60.87 -20.81 32.01
CA GLN A 2 -60.10 -19.83 31.23
C GLN A 2 -58.56 -20.03 31.30
N ASN A 3 -58.08 -20.77 30.29
CA ASN A 3 -57.02 -20.39 29.36
C ASN A 3 -55.54 -20.23 29.79
N THR A 4 -54.75 -21.04 29.08
CA THR A 4 -53.56 -20.68 28.27
C THR A 4 -52.14 -20.68 28.86
N ARG A 5 -51.36 -21.61 28.31
CA ARG A 5 -49.94 -21.49 27.93
C ARG A 5 -49.60 -20.10 27.35
N LYS A 6 -48.59 -19.43 27.90
CA LYS A 6 -47.71 -18.42 27.26
C LYS A 6 -46.42 -18.33 28.09
N LYS A 7 -45.29 -18.80 27.56
CA LYS A 7 -44.22 -18.03 26.91
C LYS A 7 -43.28 -17.24 27.86
N ILE A 8 -42.07 -17.78 28.01
CA ILE A 8 -40.79 -17.22 27.55
C ILE A 8 -40.13 -16.02 28.31
N LEU A 9 -38.85 -16.25 28.68
CA LEU A 9 -37.68 -15.34 28.82
C LEU A 9 -37.66 -14.30 29.96
N LYS A 10 -36.63 -14.36 30.84
CA LYS A 10 -35.35 -13.59 30.70
C LYS A 10 -34.46 -13.64 31.96
N LYS A 11 -33.15 -13.56 31.67
CA LYS A 11 -32.04 -12.89 32.40
C LYS A 11 -31.16 -13.70 33.38
N ILE A 12 -30.05 -14.13 32.77
CA ILE A 12 -28.67 -14.15 33.29
C ILE A 12 -28.31 -12.82 33.99
N LYS A 13 -27.67 -12.90 35.17
CA LYS A 13 -26.77 -11.89 35.74
C LYS A 13 -25.68 -12.62 36.54
N GLY A 14 -24.42 -12.32 36.26
CA GLY A 14 -23.30 -12.83 37.06
C GLY A 14 -21.94 -12.78 36.36
N THR A 15 -21.49 -11.57 36.01
CA THR A 15 -20.10 -11.27 35.65
C THR A 15 -19.20 -11.26 36.89
N LYS A 16 -18.04 -11.91 36.82
CA LYS A 16 -16.81 -11.51 37.56
C LYS A 16 -15.59 -11.67 36.64
N LYS A 17 -14.79 -10.60 36.58
CA LYS A 17 -13.54 -10.41 35.82
C LYS A 17 -12.41 -11.37 36.27
N PRO A 18 -11.39 -11.55 35.43
CA PRO A 18 -10.00 -11.31 35.86
C PRO A 18 -9.35 -10.22 34.97
N ILE A 19 -8.71 -9.20 35.57
CA ILE A 19 -7.27 -9.07 35.93
C ILE A 19 -6.41 -8.93 34.67
N PHE A 20 -5.86 -7.71 34.51
CA PHE A 20 -4.81 -7.37 33.57
C PHE A 20 -3.47 -7.54 34.30
N ASP A 21 -2.56 -8.30 33.72
CA ASP A 21 -1.14 -8.25 34.03
C ASP A 21 -0.38 -7.63 32.84
N GLU A 22 0.67 -6.91 33.19
CA GLU A 22 1.50 -6.04 32.34
C GLU A 22 2.43 -6.80 31.37
N GLU A 23 2.74 -6.08 30.29
CA GLU A 23 3.90 -6.13 29.39
C GLU A 23 4.79 -7.38 29.35
N ILE A 24 4.80 -8.01 28.16
CA ILE A 24 5.98 -8.69 27.62
C ILE A 24 6.23 -8.08 26.24
N ILE A 25 7.34 -7.36 26.10
CA ILE A 25 7.89 -6.89 24.82
C ILE A 25 8.55 -8.11 24.16
N PRO A 26 8.13 -8.58 22.97
CA PRO A 26 8.95 -9.50 22.19
C PRO A 26 10.01 -8.68 21.45
N GLU A 27 11.25 -9.14 21.58
CA GLU A 27 12.43 -8.64 20.86
C GLU A 27 12.21 -8.61 19.34
N ASP A 28 12.88 -7.64 18.71
CA ASP A 28 12.83 -7.31 17.30
C ASP A 28 13.29 -8.49 16.40
N PRO A 29 12.46 -9.01 15.47
CA PRO A 29 12.80 -10.17 14.65
C PRO A 29 13.88 -9.92 13.58
N PHE A 30 14.50 -8.73 13.53
CA PHE A 30 15.55 -8.41 12.55
C PHE A 30 16.97 -8.85 12.95
N ASP A 31 17.22 -9.29 14.19
CA ASP A 31 18.57 -9.67 14.65
C ASP A 31 19.05 -11.08 14.23
N ILE A 32 18.19 -11.88 13.58
CA ILE A 32 18.53 -13.26 13.19
C ILE A 32 19.10 -13.33 11.75
N PHE A 33 18.88 -12.32 10.92
CA PHE A 33 19.23 -12.40 9.49
C PHE A 33 20.69 -12.05 9.15
N TYR A 34 21.44 -11.38 10.03
CA TYR A 34 22.80 -10.92 9.72
C TYR A 34 23.94 -11.82 10.19
N LYS A 35 23.65 -12.93 10.90
CA LYS A 35 24.72 -13.79 11.43
C LYS A 35 25.22 -14.90 10.50
N ASN A 36 24.57 -15.18 9.37
CA ASN A 36 24.89 -16.36 8.55
C ASN A 36 24.94 -16.12 7.03
N SER A 37 25.25 -14.91 6.54
CA SER A 37 25.43 -14.72 5.09
C SER A 37 26.92 -14.67 4.71
N PRO A 38 27.45 -15.66 3.97
CA PRO A 38 28.82 -15.67 3.47
C PRO A 38 28.83 -15.11 2.04
N LEU A 39 28.81 -13.79 1.90
CA LEU A 39 29.03 -13.14 0.61
C LEU A 39 29.97 -11.96 0.81
N SER A 40 31.26 -12.23 0.59
CA SER A 40 32.32 -11.24 0.45
C SER A 40 32.01 -10.31 -0.71
N LEU A 41 31.85 -9.02 -0.42
CA LEU A 41 31.94 -7.95 -1.41
C LEU A 41 33.41 -7.70 -1.70
N GLU A 42 33.93 -8.31 -2.75
CA GLU A 42 35.15 -7.85 -3.42
C GLU A 42 34.84 -7.64 -4.90
N ASP A 43 35.22 -6.45 -5.36
CA ASP A 43 35.43 -6.00 -6.74
C ASP A 43 34.23 -5.88 -7.69
N VAL A 44 33.54 -4.75 -7.58
CA VAL A 44 33.00 -4.05 -8.77
C VAL A 44 33.58 -2.63 -8.76
N THR A 45 34.57 -2.42 -9.61
CA THR A 45 35.24 -1.14 -9.83
C THR A 45 34.26 -0.12 -10.42
N LEU A 46 33.99 0.93 -9.67
CA LEU A 46 33.36 2.18 -10.11
C LEU A 46 34.38 3.02 -10.87
N SER A 47 34.47 2.82 -12.17
CA SER A 47 35.03 3.82 -13.09
C SER A 47 33.98 4.08 -14.15
N GLU A 48 33.70 5.35 -14.41
CA GLU A 48 32.66 5.87 -15.33
C GLU A 48 31.31 6.21 -14.69
N LEU A 49 31.32 7.11 -13.70
CA LEU A 49 30.23 8.08 -13.58
C LEU A 49 30.84 9.49 -13.51
N ASP A 50 30.51 10.25 -14.54
CA ASP A 50 31.02 11.57 -14.88
C ASP A 50 30.90 12.58 -13.75
N SER A 51 32.01 13.30 -13.56
CA SER A 51 32.17 14.43 -12.68
C SER A 51 31.61 15.70 -13.33
N SER A 52 30.39 16.09 -12.96
CA SER A 52 29.87 17.42 -13.28
C SER A 52 28.79 17.89 -12.30
N PHE A 53 29.13 18.02 -11.02
CA PHE A 53 28.37 18.88 -10.10
C PHE A 53 29.32 19.46 -9.03
N ILE A 54 30.01 20.54 -9.37
CA ILE A 54 30.54 21.53 -8.43
C ILE A 54 30.16 22.91 -8.98
N ASP A 55 29.97 23.84 -8.05
CA ASP A 55 29.60 25.26 -8.11
C ASP A 55 28.13 25.49 -7.70
N GLU A 56 27.80 26.28 -6.67
CA GLU A 56 28.57 27.32 -5.98
C GLU A 56 28.06 27.49 -4.54
N ALA A 57 28.99 27.87 -3.68
CA ALA A 57 28.75 28.28 -2.30
C ALA A 57 28.02 29.62 -2.26
N ASP A 58 27.24 29.84 -1.20
CA ASP A 58 27.24 31.17 -0.60
C ASP A 58 27.24 31.10 0.93
N THR A 59 28.31 31.65 1.45
CA THR A 59 28.68 31.79 2.85
C THR A 59 28.01 33.02 3.46
N THR A 60 27.48 32.93 4.68
CA THR A 60 27.66 34.01 5.66
C THR A 60 27.81 33.46 7.08
N LYS A 61 28.98 33.78 7.65
CA LYS A 61 29.35 33.65 9.06
C LYS A 61 28.79 34.83 9.85
N ILE A 62 28.24 34.60 11.04
CA ILE A 62 28.29 35.53 12.19
C ILE A 62 28.44 34.63 13.43
N ILE A 63 29.67 34.35 13.87
CA ILE A 63 30.42 35.03 14.95
C ILE A 63 29.66 35.14 16.28
N SER A 64 30.17 34.35 17.22
CA SER A 64 29.95 34.33 18.65
C SER A 64 30.59 35.53 19.38
N LYS A 65 30.00 35.95 20.51
CA LYS A 65 30.68 36.00 21.82
C LYS A 65 29.71 36.34 22.99
N PRO A 66 30.08 35.98 24.23
CA PRO A 66 29.22 35.97 25.41
C PRO A 66 29.41 37.19 26.33
N SER A 67 28.46 37.42 27.25
CA SER A 67 28.78 38.06 28.54
C SER A 67 27.72 37.70 29.61
N GLN A 68 28.21 37.27 30.78
CA GLN A 68 27.48 37.13 32.03
C GLN A 68 27.18 38.51 32.65
N LYS A 69 26.08 38.64 33.39
CA LYS A 69 26.06 38.93 34.83
C LYS A 69 24.65 39.13 35.39
N ASP A 70 24.45 38.58 36.60
CA ASP A 70 23.58 39.00 37.72
C ASP A 70 22.07 39.09 37.42
N GLY A 71 21.11 38.54 38.18
CA GLY A 71 21.01 38.25 39.60
C GLY A 71 19.55 38.60 39.97
N GLU A 72 18.83 37.64 40.57
CA GLU A 72 17.57 37.81 41.33
C GLU A 72 16.28 38.26 40.62
N SER A 73 15.29 37.36 40.58
CA SER A 73 14.05 37.46 41.37
C SER A 73 12.93 36.62 40.75
N TYR A 74 12.43 35.67 41.54
CA TYR A 74 11.31 34.82 41.21
C TYR A 74 10.01 35.63 41.28
N ASN A 75 9.34 35.82 40.15
CA ASN A 75 7.93 36.16 40.12
C ASN A 75 7.14 34.97 39.57
N HIS A 76 6.44 34.30 40.48
CA HIS A 76 5.37 33.35 40.18
C HIS A 76 4.29 34.03 39.34
N ILE A 77 4.22 33.70 38.06
CA ILE A 77 3.02 33.91 37.25
C ILE A 77 2.30 32.56 37.22
N THR A 78 1.37 32.36 38.16
CA THR A 78 0.38 31.30 38.10
C THR A 78 -0.69 31.69 37.09
N SER A 79 -0.47 31.35 35.83
CA SER A 79 -1.54 31.33 34.82
C SER A 79 -2.39 30.08 35.04
N PRO A 80 -3.71 30.17 35.25
CA PRO A 80 -4.54 28.97 35.29
C PRO A 80 -4.56 28.35 33.89
N LEU A 81 -4.09 27.10 33.81
CA LEU A 81 -4.18 26.25 32.63
C LEU A 81 -5.66 25.94 32.37
N ASN A 82 -6.34 26.79 31.60
CA ASN A 82 -7.65 26.49 31.05
C ASN A 82 -7.52 25.28 30.12
N LYS A 83 -7.81 24.09 30.64
CA LYS A 83 -8.07 22.90 29.83
C LYS A 83 -9.31 23.18 28.98
N PRO A 84 -9.24 23.19 27.65
CA PRO A 84 -10.46 23.19 26.85
C PRO A 84 -11.09 21.82 27.02
N THR A 85 -12.08 21.70 27.90
CA THR A 85 -13.05 20.61 27.86
C THR A 85 -13.95 20.84 26.65
N GLN A 86 -13.44 20.58 25.45
CA GLN A 86 -14.30 20.35 24.29
C GLN A 86 -15.04 19.04 24.54
N LYS A 87 -16.24 19.16 25.11
CA LYS A 87 -17.21 18.06 25.11
C LYS A 87 -17.59 17.83 23.66
N ILE A 88 -17.05 16.77 23.07
CA ILE A 88 -17.51 16.25 21.78
C ILE A 88 -19.00 15.96 21.96
N SER A 89 -19.85 16.54 21.12
CA SER A 89 -21.29 16.28 21.20
C SER A 89 -21.57 14.84 20.81
N GLU A 90 -22.64 14.23 21.35
CA GLU A 90 -23.03 12.87 20.94
C GLU A 90 -23.32 12.78 19.44
N ASP A 91 -23.78 13.88 18.82
CA ASP A 91 -24.01 13.96 17.38
C ASP A 91 -22.69 13.93 16.58
N ASP A 92 -21.65 14.60 17.06
CA ASP A 92 -20.30 14.53 16.46
C ASP A 92 -19.72 13.12 16.60
N PHE A 93 -19.89 12.50 17.77
CA PHE A 93 -19.45 11.13 18.01
C PHE A 93 -20.20 10.11 17.13
N LEU A 94 -21.51 10.28 16.97
CA LEU A 94 -22.34 9.45 16.10
C LEU A 94 -22.03 9.69 14.62
N SER A 95 -21.61 10.89 14.23
CA SER A 95 -21.16 11.18 12.86
C SER A 95 -19.84 10.48 12.51
N VAL A 96 -18.94 10.30 13.50
CA VAL A 96 -17.69 9.54 13.33
C VAL A 96 -17.96 8.03 13.30
N LEU A 97 -18.97 7.55 14.04
CA LEU A 97 -19.35 6.13 14.07
C LEU A 97 -20.25 5.69 12.91
N SER A 98 -20.96 6.62 12.27
CA SER A 98 -21.77 6.31 11.11
C SER A 98 -20.85 6.12 9.91
N LYS A 99 -20.73 4.87 9.45
CA LYS A 99 -20.08 4.56 8.18
C LYS A 99 -20.66 5.50 7.11
N PRO A 100 -19.82 6.19 6.31
CA PRO A 100 -20.33 7.00 5.21
C PRO A 100 -21.25 6.12 4.38
N LYS A 101 -22.50 6.57 4.19
CA LYS A 101 -23.46 5.88 3.33
C LYS A 101 -22.81 5.75 1.97
N SER A 102 -22.46 4.52 1.61
CA SER A 102 -21.98 4.19 0.28
C SER A 102 -23.00 4.71 -0.72
N VAL A 103 -22.62 5.74 -1.47
CA VAL A 103 -23.47 6.29 -2.52
C VAL A 103 -23.63 5.20 -3.58
N ASN A 104 -24.88 4.77 -3.72
CA ASN A 104 -25.49 3.89 -4.71
C ASN A 104 -24.73 3.63 -6.03
N SER A 105 -24.71 2.33 -6.36
CA SER A 105 -25.24 1.67 -7.57
C SER A 105 -24.66 1.92 -8.97
N HIS A 106 -24.64 0.80 -9.70
CA HIS A 106 -24.56 0.59 -11.15
C HIS A 106 -23.17 0.51 -11.78
N LYS A 107 -22.81 -0.73 -12.17
CA LYS A 107 -21.85 -1.10 -13.24
C LYS A 107 -20.70 -0.11 -13.41
N SER A 108 -19.95 0.18 -12.34
CA SER A 108 -18.64 0.77 -12.53
C SER A 108 -17.76 -0.33 -13.10
N PHE A 109 -17.35 -0.21 -14.36
CA PHE A 109 -16.17 -0.94 -14.83
C PHE A 109 -15.09 -0.70 -13.79
N ILE A 110 -14.77 -1.75 -13.03
CA ILE A 110 -13.86 -1.62 -11.92
C ILE A 110 -12.52 -1.29 -12.55
N THR A 111 -12.12 -0.02 -12.43
CA THR A 111 -10.87 0.47 -12.99
C THR A 111 -9.78 -0.43 -12.44
N PRO A 112 -8.89 -1.01 -13.28
CA PRO A 112 -7.87 -1.90 -12.77
C PRO A 112 -7.01 -1.15 -11.77
N LYS A 113 -6.82 -1.77 -10.61
CA LYS A 113 -6.09 -1.25 -9.46
C LYS A 113 -5.33 -2.41 -8.82
N ILE A 114 -4.10 -2.16 -8.41
CA ILE A 114 -3.40 -3.07 -7.50
C ILE A 114 -3.94 -2.78 -6.10
N ILE A 115 -4.58 -3.78 -5.50
CA ILE A 115 -5.14 -3.73 -4.15
C ILE A 115 -4.29 -4.65 -3.28
N ASN A 116 -3.97 -4.22 -2.05
CA ASN A 116 -3.16 -5.00 -1.11
C ASN A 116 -4.01 -5.92 -0.22
N GLN A 117 -5.28 -5.60 -0.06
CA GLN A 117 -6.22 -6.35 0.77
C GLN A 117 -7.66 -6.09 0.32
N LEU A 118 -8.47 -7.15 0.27
CA LEU A 118 -9.91 -7.07 0.09
C LEU A 118 -10.61 -7.77 1.25
N ILE A 119 -11.59 -7.11 1.85
CA ILE A 119 -12.41 -7.65 2.94
C ILE A 119 -13.79 -7.94 2.37
N LEU A 120 -14.31 -9.14 2.61
CA LEU A 120 -15.60 -9.61 2.14
C LEU A 120 -16.46 -10.04 3.31
N TYR A 121 -17.75 -9.77 3.24
CA TYR A 121 -18.74 -10.28 4.19
C TYR A 121 -19.79 -11.09 3.43
N THR A 122 -19.89 -12.38 3.72
CA THR A 122 -20.89 -13.25 3.08
C THR A 122 -21.43 -14.29 4.05
N SER A 123 -22.67 -14.73 3.85
CA SER A 123 -23.22 -15.90 4.54
C SER A 123 -22.64 -17.20 4.01
N ASP A 124 -22.15 -17.19 2.77
CA ASP A 124 -21.74 -18.38 2.06
C ASP A 124 -20.31 -18.79 2.45
N ASP A 125 -20.06 -20.10 2.38
CA ASP A 125 -18.70 -20.59 2.55
C ASP A 125 -17.94 -20.44 1.24
N ILE A 126 -16.85 -19.65 1.26
CA ILE A 126 -16.02 -19.44 0.08
C ILE A 126 -14.75 -20.28 0.25
N VAL A 127 -14.55 -21.19 -0.69
CA VAL A 127 -13.29 -21.93 -0.82
C VAL A 127 -12.56 -21.40 -2.03
N GLN A 128 -11.32 -20.95 -1.82
CA GLN A 128 -10.44 -20.51 -2.89
C GLN A 128 -9.04 -21.10 -2.69
N GLU A 129 -8.47 -21.60 -3.79
CA GLU A 129 -7.08 -22.03 -3.83
C GLU A 129 -6.13 -20.83 -3.80
N ALA A 130 -5.01 -20.99 -3.07
CA ALA A 130 -3.96 -19.99 -3.04
C ALA A 130 -3.41 -19.73 -4.46
N VAL A 131 -3.35 -18.46 -4.86
CA VAL A 131 -2.83 -18.07 -6.17
C VAL A 131 -1.36 -17.65 -6.01
N PRO A 132 -0.40 -18.43 -6.55
CA PRO A 132 1.01 -18.10 -6.45
C PRO A 132 1.35 -16.89 -7.32
N MET A 133 2.08 -15.93 -6.74
CA MET A 133 2.49 -14.69 -7.39
C MET A 133 3.90 -14.26 -6.95
N TYR A 134 4.46 -13.32 -7.68
CA TYR A 134 5.76 -12.71 -7.42
C TYR A 134 5.61 -11.20 -7.42
N LYS A 135 6.20 -10.53 -6.44
CA LYS A 135 6.18 -9.06 -6.31
C LYS A 135 7.58 -8.50 -6.14
N PHE A 136 7.76 -7.23 -6.47
CA PHE A 136 8.95 -6.50 -6.05
C PHE A 136 9.02 -6.51 -4.49
N PRO A 137 10.20 -6.67 -3.88
CA PRO A 137 10.29 -7.01 -2.46
C PRO A 137 9.91 -5.85 -1.54
N TYR A 138 9.84 -4.62 -2.08
CA TYR A 138 9.49 -3.41 -1.34
C TYR A 138 8.01 -3.05 -1.47
N MET A 139 7.56 -2.06 -0.68
CA MET A 139 6.18 -1.61 -0.70
C MET A 139 5.85 -0.81 -1.99
N PRO A 140 4.59 -0.84 -2.47
CA PRO A 140 4.20 -0.16 -3.71
C PRO A 140 4.34 1.36 -3.74
N ASP A 141 4.59 1.98 -2.58
CA ASP A 141 4.64 3.45 -2.40
C ASP A 141 6.01 3.91 -1.87
N LEU A 142 7.08 3.16 -2.16
CA LEU A 142 8.44 3.52 -1.79
C LEU A 142 8.89 4.79 -2.53
N ARG A 143 8.99 5.90 -1.78
CA ARG A 143 9.37 7.22 -2.29
C ARG A 143 10.88 7.38 -2.38
N PHE A 144 11.29 8.26 -3.28
CA PHE A 144 12.67 8.69 -3.42
C PHE A 144 13.20 9.28 -2.12
N GLU A 145 14.37 8.80 -1.75
CA GLU A 145 15.18 9.32 -0.68
C GLU A 145 16.60 9.48 -1.21
N LYS A 146 17.29 10.57 -0.82
CA LYS A 146 18.71 10.78 -1.15
C LYS A 146 19.61 9.90 -0.28
N SER A 147 19.42 8.59 -0.34
CA SER A 147 20.19 7.60 0.42
C SER A 147 20.85 6.57 -0.51
N ASN A 148 21.99 6.03 -0.09
CA ASN A 148 22.64 4.94 -0.83
C ASN A 148 21.76 3.68 -0.85
N ILE A 149 20.95 3.48 0.19
CA ILE A 149 19.96 2.40 0.26
C ILE A 149 18.96 2.54 -0.88
N PHE A 150 18.39 3.73 -1.07
CA PHE A 150 17.46 3.97 -2.18
C PHE A 150 18.09 3.68 -3.54
N LYS A 151 19.34 4.13 -3.76
CA LYS A 151 20.07 3.82 -5.01
C LYS A 151 20.17 2.32 -5.25
N SER A 152 20.55 1.55 -4.24
CA SER A 152 20.60 0.09 -4.33
C SER A 152 19.23 -0.52 -4.66
N ILE A 153 18.15 -0.04 -4.02
CA ILE A 153 16.79 -0.51 -4.30
C ILE A 153 16.38 -0.19 -5.75
N TYR A 154 16.72 1.00 -6.23
CA TYR A 154 16.44 1.42 -7.59
C TYR A 154 17.19 0.56 -8.62
N THR A 155 18.45 0.22 -8.36
CA THR A 155 19.22 -0.73 -9.20
C THR A 155 18.58 -2.12 -9.22
N LEU A 156 18.05 -2.60 -8.09
CA LEU A 156 17.30 -3.86 -8.04
C LEU A 156 16.03 -3.78 -8.88
N PHE A 157 15.31 -2.66 -8.83
CA PHE A 157 14.12 -2.40 -9.64
C PHE A 157 14.42 -2.43 -11.14
N ILE A 158 15.46 -1.70 -11.59
CA ILE A 158 15.88 -1.70 -13.00
C ILE A 158 16.13 -3.13 -13.48
N SER A 159 16.89 -3.89 -12.68
CA SER A 159 17.21 -5.29 -12.99
C SER A 159 15.96 -6.17 -13.08
N SER A 160 15.01 -5.99 -12.16
CA SER A 160 13.72 -6.69 -12.18
C SER A 160 12.89 -6.37 -13.42
N LEU A 161 12.73 -5.08 -13.75
CA LEU A 161 11.93 -4.62 -14.88
C LEU A 161 12.51 -5.12 -16.21
N LEU A 162 13.82 -4.95 -16.40
CA LEU A 162 14.50 -5.43 -17.60
C LEU A 162 14.41 -6.96 -17.73
N ASN A 163 14.56 -7.69 -16.63
CA ASN A 163 14.46 -9.15 -16.65
C ASN A 163 13.06 -9.62 -17.07
N ILE A 164 12.01 -9.10 -16.41
CA ILE A 164 10.65 -9.53 -16.68
C ILE A 164 10.22 -9.15 -18.09
N PHE A 165 10.57 -7.94 -18.54
CA PHE A 165 10.27 -7.46 -19.88
C PHE A 165 10.99 -8.27 -20.96
N LYS A 166 12.31 -8.49 -20.83
CA LYS A 166 13.09 -9.32 -21.78
C LYS A 166 12.58 -10.76 -21.84
N SER A 167 12.07 -11.29 -20.72
CA SER A 167 11.49 -12.63 -20.69
C SER A 167 10.13 -12.74 -21.40
N LYS A 168 9.54 -11.61 -21.82
CA LYS A 168 8.22 -11.51 -22.48
C LYS A 168 7.10 -12.19 -21.69
N LYS A 169 7.24 -12.26 -20.36
CA LYS A 169 6.24 -12.84 -19.46
C LYS A 169 5.24 -11.79 -19.04
N ASP A 170 4.02 -12.22 -18.75
CA ASP A 170 2.96 -11.33 -18.30
C ASP A 170 3.32 -10.68 -16.96
N PHE A 171 3.10 -9.37 -16.83
CA PHE A 171 3.29 -8.64 -15.60
C PHE A 171 2.38 -7.42 -15.51
N ILE A 172 2.16 -6.96 -14.29
CA ILE A 172 1.44 -5.74 -14.00
C ILE A 172 2.39 -4.83 -13.23
N MET A 173 2.35 -3.55 -13.53
CA MET A 173 3.15 -2.54 -12.87
C MET A 173 2.29 -1.36 -12.47
N LYS A 174 2.42 -0.94 -11.20
CA LYS A 174 1.94 0.35 -10.75
C LYS A 174 3.03 1.38 -11.01
N TYR A 175 2.70 2.37 -11.82
CA TYR A 175 3.59 3.48 -12.18
C TYR A 175 2.86 4.77 -11.85
N LYS A 176 3.35 5.50 -10.85
CA LYS A 176 2.64 6.66 -10.27
C LYS A 176 1.23 6.25 -9.79
N SER A 177 0.20 6.97 -10.23
CA SER A 177 -1.22 6.67 -9.98
C SER A 177 -1.82 5.67 -10.98
N ASP A 178 -1.06 5.25 -11.99
CA ASP A 178 -1.54 4.52 -13.15
C ASP A 178 -1.04 3.07 -13.14
N ILE A 179 -1.71 2.25 -13.95
CA ILE A 179 -1.38 0.83 -14.09
C ILE A 179 -1.05 0.50 -15.52
N LEU A 180 -0.01 -0.33 -15.63
CA LEU A 180 0.48 -0.93 -16.85
C LEU A 180 0.28 -2.45 -16.73
N ILE A 181 -0.32 -3.05 -17.75
CA ILE A 181 -0.57 -4.49 -17.83
C ILE A 181 0.08 -4.99 -19.12
N TYR A 182 1.22 -5.65 -18.99
CA TYR A 182 1.87 -6.32 -20.10
C TYR A 182 1.32 -7.74 -20.21
N LYS A 183 0.61 -8.02 -21.30
CA LYS A 183 0.00 -9.33 -21.57
C LYS A 183 -0.12 -9.55 -23.06
N ASN A 184 0.14 -10.77 -23.52
CA ASN A 184 0.03 -11.14 -24.95
C ASN A 184 0.85 -10.23 -25.88
N LYS A 185 2.02 -9.75 -25.44
CA LYS A 185 2.88 -8.79 -26.18
C LYS A 185 2.25 -7.42 -26.45
N GLU A 186 1.20 -7.07 -25.72
CA GLU A 186 0.63 -5.74 -25.70
C GLU A 186 0.83 -5.13 -24.32
N LEU A 187 1.04 -3.81 -24.27
CA LEU A 187 1.08 -3.07 -23.04
C LEU A 187 -0.18 -2.20 -22.94
N LYS A 188 -1.09 -2.59 -22.04
CA LYS A 188 -2.28 -1.81 -21.73
C LYS A 188 -1.97 -0.86 -20.61
N VAL A 189 -2.20 0.42 -20.82
CA VAL A 189 -1.95 1.46 -19.82
C VAL A 189 -3.19 2.28 -19.53
N SER A 190 -3.30 2.76 -18.29
CA SER A 190 -4.40 3.63 -17.87
C SER A 190 -4.40 4.96 -18.62
N LYS A 191 -5.60 5.53 -18.82
CA LYS A 191 -5.78 6.80 -19.55
C LYS A 191 -5.12 8.01 -18.89
N GLY A 192 -4.71 7.92 -17.61
CA GLY A 192 -3.98 9.00 -16.93
C GLY A 192 -2.62 9.30 -17.58
N LEU A 193 -2.06 8.36 -18.35
CA LEU A 193 -0.77 8.51 -19.02
C LEU A 193 -0.84 9.15 -20.41
N ILE A 194 -2.03 9.51 -20.93
CA ILE A 194 -2.18 10.13 -22.27
C ILE A 194 -1.20 11.29 -22.47
N LYS A 195 -1.13 12.21 -21.51
CA LYS A 195 -0.25 13.39 -21.60
C LYS A 195 1.22 12.98 -21.73
N LEU A 196 1.63 11.98 -20.95
CA LEU A 196 3.00 11.47 -20.94
C LEU A 196 3.34 10.80 -22.27
N LEU A 197 2.45 9.95 -22.80
CA LEU A 197 2.65 9.28 -24.08
C LEU A 197 2.75 10.29 -25.22
N ASN A 198 1.82 11.24 -25.29
CA ASN A 198 1.82 12.29 -26.32
C ASN A 198 3.06 13.18 -26.26
N SER A 199 3.55 13.51 -25.06
CA SER A 199 4.76 14.33 -24.93
C SER A 199 6.06 13.62 -25.34
N ASN A 200 6.02 12.29 -25.50
CA ASN A 200 7.17 11.47 -25.89
C ASN A 200 6.93 10.76 -27.22
N ASP A 201 5.96 11.21 -28.01
CA ASP A 201 5.59 10.65 -29.32
C ASP A 201 5.32 9.13 -29.35
N ILE A 202 4.86 8.58 -28.21
CA ILE A 202 4.52 7.16 -28.08
C ILE A 202 3.12 6.92 -28.62
N LYS A 203 2.98 6.05 -29.62
CA LYS A 203 1.69 5.76 -30.27
C LYS A 203 0.90 4.73 -29.48
N TYR A 204 -0.42 4.88 -29.49
CA TYR A 204 -1.33 3.97 -28.83
C TYR A 204 -2.69 3.88 -29.55
N GLU A 205 -3.37 2.75 -29.40
CA GLU A 205 -4.78 2.60 -29.75
C GLU A 205 -5.64 2.86 -28.51
N GLU A 206 -6.63 3.74 -28.60
CA GLU A 206 -7.51 4.05 -27.48
C GLU A 206 -8.78 3.19 -27.47
N ASN A 207 -8.99 2.46 -26.37
CA ASN A 207 -10.22 1.74 -26.03
C ASN A 207 -10.58 2.05 -24.56
N ASP A 208 -10.90 1.03 -23.76
CA ASP A 208 -10.96 1.13 -22.29
C ASP A 208 -9.59 1.45 -21.67
N PHE A 209 -8.52 1.03 -22.36
CA PHE A 209 -7.11 1.32 -22.07
C PHE A 209 -6.46 2.00 -23.27
N LEU A 210 -5.30 2.60 -23.05
CA LEU A 210 -4.38 2.93 -24.14
C LEU A 210 -3.53 1.68 -24.39
N ILE A 211 -3.57 1.16 -25.61
CA ILE A 211 -2.89 -0.09 -25.98
C ILE A 211 -1.66 0.27 -26.80
N LEU A 212 -0.50 -0.02 -26.26
CA LEU A 212 0.80 0.15 -26.92
C LEU A 212 1.23 -1.20 -27.51
N LYS A 213 1.84 -1.15 -28.68
CA LYS A 213 2.29 -2.32 -29.44
C LYS A 213 3.70 -2.11 -29.99
N ASN A 214 4.42 -3.20 -30.20
CA ASN A 214 5.74 -3.19 -30.85
C ASN A 214 6.71 -2.19 -30.16
N ILE A 215 7.35 -1.33 -30.96
CA ILE A 215 8.37 -0.38 -30.50
C ILE A 215 7.85 0.63 -29.48
N ASP A 216 6.55 0.96 -29.50
CA ASP A 216 5.95 1.87 -28.52
C ASP A 216 6.00 1.29 -27.10
N ILE A 217 6.02 -0.04 -26.97
CA ILE A 217 6.22 -0.71 -25.69
C ILE A 217 7.65 -0.48 -25.20
N ASP A 218 8.64 -0.67 -26.08
CA ASP A 218 10.06 -0.48 -25.74
C ASP A 218 10.30 0.99 -25.32
N LEU A 219 9.76 1.95 -26.07
CA LEU A 219 9.83 3.38 -25.72
C LEU A 219 9.21 3.69 -24.36
N MET A 220 8.08 3.07 -24.02
CA MET A 220 7.46 3.27 -22.71
C MET A 220 8.33 2.69 -21.58
N ILE A 221 8.94 1.52 -21.78
CA ILE A 221 9.84 0.94 -20.79
C ILE A 221 11.10 1.80 -20.63
N ASP A 222 11.70 2.25 -21.72
CA ASP A 222 12.85 3.15 -21.71
C ASP A 222 12.52 4.46 -20.99
N LEU A 223 11.33 5.03 -21.22
CA LEU A 223 10.88 6.24 -20.52
C LEU A 223 10.83 6.03 -19.00
N ILE A 224 10.32 4.90 -18.53
CA ILE A 224 10.22 4.60 -17.09
C ILE A 224 11.61 4.43 -16.46
N LEU A 225 12.53 3.78 -17.20
CA LEU A 225 13.91 3.57 -16.75
C LEU A 225 14.73 4.86 -16.71
N ASN A 226 14.41 5.83 -17.57
CA ASN A 226 15.14 7.10 -17.68
C ASN A 226 14.40 8.27 -17.02
N GLU A 227 13.34 8.01 -16.25
CA GLU A 227 12.61 9.08 -15.58
C GLU A 227 13.50 9.78 -14.52
N PRO A 228 13.58 11.13 -14.52
CA PRO A 228 14.39 11.86 -13.55
C PRO A 228 13.90 11.63 -12.12
N LEU A 229 14.84 11.25 -11.25
CA LEU A 229 14.57 11.03 -9.82
C LEU A 229 14.34 12.36 -9.10
N SER A 230 13.07 12.70 -8.91
CA SER A 230 12.63 13.85 -8.12
C SER A 230 12.24 13.45 -6.69
N SER A 231 12.07 14.42 -5.80
CA SER A 231 11.61 14.17 -4.41
C SER A 231 10.22 13.52 -4.31
N THR A 232 9.42 13.63 -5.37
CA THR A 232 8.09 13.02 -5.47
C THR A 232 8.11 11.67 -6.18
N TYR A 233 9.27 11.22 -6.66
CA TYR A 233 9.39 9.97 -7.39
C TYR A 233 9.04 8.78 -6.48
N VAL A 234 8.30 7.83 -7.04
CA VAL A 234 7.93 6.57 -6.38
C VAL A 234 8.43 5.45 -7.28
N ILE A 235 9.21 4.52 -6.71
CA ILE A 235 9.69 3.37 -7.48
C ILE A 235 8.49 2.59 -8.00
N PRO A 236 8.41 2.30 -9.31
CA PRO A 236 7.31 1.53 -9.86
C PRO A 236 7.26 0.12 -9.25
N PHE A 237 6.05 -0.36 -8.99
CA PHE A 237 5.84 -1.62 -8.28
C PHE A 237 5.37 -2.71 -9.23
N ILE A 238 6.14 -3.79 -9.33
CA ILE A 238 5.91 -4.89 -10.26
C ILE A 238 5.27 -6.08 -9.52
N ILE A 239 4.21 -6.64 -10.12
CA ILE A 239 3.65 -7.95 -9.77
C ILE A 239 3.56 -8.84 -11.00
N SER A 240 3.72 -10.14 -10.83
CA SER A 240 3.59 -11.13 -11.91
C SER A 240 3.19 -12.49 -11.37
N ARG A 241 2.53 -13.29 -12.20
CA ARG A 241 2.33 -14.73 -11.94
C ARG A 241 3.58 -15.55 -12.21
N HIS A 242 4.59 -14.95 -12.82
CA HIS A 242 5.83 -15.60 -13.18
C HIS A 242 7.00 -15.07 -12.34
N LYS A 243 7.94 -15.96 -12.03
CA LYS A 243 9.20 -15.59 -11.37
C LYS A 243 10.02 -14.64 -12.23
N PHE A 244 10.58 -13.60 -11.60
CA PHE A 244 11.53 -12.65 -12.16
C PHE A 244 12.66 -12.34 -11.16
N ILE A 245 13.76 -11.76 -11.65
CA ILE A 245 14.93 -11.39 -10.85
C ILE A 245 14.55 -10.38 -9.76
N ASN A 246 15.04 -10.60 -8.54
CA ASN A 246 14.70 -9.86 -7.32
C ASN A 246 13.20 -9.87 -6.96
N GLY A 247 12.40 -10.74 -7.58
CA GLY A 247 11.00 -10.95 -7.22
C GLY A 247 10.87 -11.83 -5.98
N MET A 248 10.06 -11.39 -5.01
CA MET A 248 9.68 -12.16 -3.83
C MET A 248 8.40 -12.95 -4.13
N TYR A 249 8.44 -14.26 -3.89
CA TYR A 249 7.27 -15.13 -3.96
C TYR A 249 6.29 -14.82 -2.82
N TYR A 250 4.99 -14.85 -3.14
CA TYR A 250 3.90 -14.80 -2.18
C TYR A 250 2.69 -15.54 -2.75
N GLU A 251 1.71 -15.80 -1.88
CA GLU A 251 0.44 -16.38 -2.28
C GLU A 251 -0.68 -15.41 -1.93
N VAL A 252 -1.55 -15.14 -2.90
CA VAL A 252 -2.82 -14.47 -2.64
C VAL A 252 -3.79 -15.54 -2.17
N ASN A 253 -4.19 -15.47 -0.90
CA ASN A 253 -5.08 -16.44 -0.29
C ASN A 253 -6.25 -15.77 0.43
N LEU A 254 -7.42 -16.42 0.35
CA LEU A 254 -8.61 -16.00 1.06
C LEU A 254 -8.63 -16.67 2.44
N LYS A 255 -8.55 -15.87 3.49
CA LYS A 255 -8.63 -16.35 4.87
C LYS A 255 -9.98 -16.02 5.45
N LYS A 256 -10.69 -17.04 5.93
CA LYS A 256 -11.89 -16.86 6.75
C LYS A 256 -11.47 -16.36 8.14
N ASP A 257 -11.91 -15.17 8.48
CA ASP A 257 -11.75 -14.63 9.82
C ASP A 257 -12.71 -15.39 10.77
N LYS A 258 -12.29 -15.58 12.03
CA LYS A 258 -13.09 -16.30 13.04
C LYS A 258 -14.31 -15.49 13.49
N VAL A 259 -14.33 -14.20 13.18
CA VAL A 259 -15.38 -13.27 13.60
C VAL A 259 -16.54 -13.29 12.61
N ALA A 260 -17.70 -13.74 13.08
CA ALA A 260 -18.96 -13.59 12.37
C ALA A 260 -19.69 -12.31 12.82
N VAL A 261 -20.30 -11.60 11.87
CA VAL A 261 -21.04 -10.36 12.10
C VAL A 261 -22.53 -10.63 11.83
N LYS A 262 -23.40 -10.22 12.75
CA LYS A 262 -24.85 -10.28 12.53
C LYS A 262 -25.33 -8.98 11.88
N LYS A 263 -25.82 -9.04 10.64
CA LYS A 263 -26.41 -7.91 9.91
C LYS A 263 -27.77 -8.34 9.38
N ASN A 264 -28.81 -7.51 9.53
CA ASN A 264 -30.16 -7.76 8.99
C ASN A 264 -30.72 -9.16 9.28
N ASN A 265 -30.47 -9.67 10.50
CA ASN A 265 -30.89 -10.99 10.96
C ASN A 265 -30.23 -12.21 10.27
N GLN A 266 -29.21 -11.98 9.44
CA GLN A 266 -28.32 -13.00 8.87
C GLN A 266 -26.95 -12.98 9.56
N VAL A 267 -26.30 -14.14 9.60
CA VAL A 267 -24.92 -14.29 10.10
C VAL A 267 -23.99 -14.23 8.89
N LEU A 268 -23.10 -13.25 8.87
CA LEU A 268 -22.09 -13.06 7.83
C LEU A 268 -20.73 -13.43 8.39
N TYR A 269 -19.95 -14.19 7.61
CA TYR A 269 -18.54 -14.46 7.89
C TYR A 269 -17.68 -13.44 7.16
N LYS A 270 -16.64 -12.98 7.84
CA LYS A 270 -15.64 -12.10 7.27
C LYS A 270 -14.56 -12.94 6.59
N TYR A 271 -14.24 -12.62 5.35
CA TYR A 271 -13.09 -13.17 4.64
C TYR A 271 -12.12 -12.03 4.28
N ILE A 272 -10.83 -12.33 4.31
CA ILE A 272 -9.77 -11.39 3.98
C ILE A 272 -8.91 -12.02 2.88
N LEU A 273 -8.86 -11.38 1.73
CA LEU A 273 -7.95 -11.70 0.64
C LEU A 273 -6.70 -10.82 0.80
N ASP A 274 -5.58 -11.42 1.16
CA ASP A 274 -4.34 -10.70 1.44
C ASP A 274 -3.36 -10.74 0.25
N GLY A 275 -2.62 -9.65 0.07
CA GLY A 275 -1.52 -9.55 -0.88
C GLY A 275 -1.79 -8.53 -1.98
N PRO A 276 -0.75 -7.99 -2.64
CA PRO A 276 -0.97 -7.15 -3.81
C PRO A 276 -1.55 -8.00 -4.94
N PHE A 277 -2.69 -7.62 -5.50
CA PHE A 277 -3.26 -8.27 -6.68
C PHE A 277 -4.00 -7.27 -7.55
N LEU A 278 -4.17 -7.63 -8.82
CA LEU A 278 -5.03 -6.89 -9.73
C LEU A 278 -6.48 -7.20 -9.37
N ASN A 279 -7.25 -6.18 -9.01
CA ASN A 279 -8.67 -6.32 -8.65
C ASN A 279 -9.54 -7.03 -9.71
N GLN A 280 -9.21 -6.89 -10.99
CA GLN A 280 -9.92 -7.57 -12.09
C GLN A 280 -9.83 -9.10 -12.00
N ASP A 281 -8.71 -9.64 -11.51
CA ASP A 281 -8.53 -11.09 -11.33
C ASP A 281 -9.49 -11.67 -10.27
N PHE A 282 -10.00 -10.81 -9.38
CA PHE A 282 -10.82 -11.15 -8.22
C PHE A 282 -12.20 -10.46 -8.26
N ILE A 283 -12.66 -10.06 -9.45
CA ILE A 283 -13.90 -9.31 -9.62
C ILE A 283 -15.15 -10.06 -9.10
N HIS A 284 -15.12 -11.39 -9.14
CA HIS A 284 -16.18 -12.26 -8.60
C HIS A 284 -16.35 -12.12 -7.07
N PHE A 285 -15.35 -11.62 -6.36
CA PHE A 285 -15.50 -11.28 -4.95
C PHE A 285 -16.09 -9.91 -4.71
N LEU A 286 -15.85 -8.98 -5.63
CA LEU A 286 -16.35 -7.60 -5.54
C LEU A 286 -17.89 -7.53 -5.69
N SER A 287 -18.54 -8.58 -6.20
CA SER A 287 -20.01 -8.69 -6.21
C SER A 287 -20.60 -9.01 -4.83
N TYR A 288 -19.92 -9.79 -3.99
CA TYR A 288 -20.43 -10.14 -2.65
C TYR A 288 -20.55 -8.92 -1.71
N ASP A 289 -19.70 -7.92 -1.91
CA ASP A 289 -19.78 -6.67 -1.14
C ASP A 289 -20.99 -5.80 -1.53
N ASN A 290 -21.50 -5.97 -2.77
CA ASN A 290 -22.61 -5.18 -3.32
C ASN A 290 -23.99 -5.77 -3.05
N ASP A 291 -24.12 -7.10 -2.89
CA ASP A 291 -25.40 -7.77 -2.65
C ASP A 291 -25.87 -7.71 -1.17
N THR A 292 -25.08 -7.08 -0.29
CA THR A 292 -25.41 -6.95 1.15
C THR A 292 -25.95 -5.57 1.55
N ASN A 293 -26.28 -4.70 0.58
CA ASN A 293 -26.87 -3.38 0.83
C ASN A 293 -28.39 -3.38 0.66
#